data_AF-A0AAV3NJX9-F1
#
_entry.id   AF-A0AAV3NJX9-F1
#
_cell.length_a   1.000
_cell.length_b   1.000
_cell.length_c   1.000
_cell.angle_alpha   90.00
_cell.angle_beta   90.00
_cell.angle_gamma   90.00
#
_symmetry.space_group_name_H-M   'P 1'
#
loop_
_entity.id
_entity.type
_entity.pdbx_description
1 polymer ?
#
loop_
_entity_poly.entity_id
_entity_poly.type
_entity_poly.pdbx_seq_one_letter_code
_entity_poly.pdbx_strand_id
1 'polypeptide(L)'
;MPTGGGKSICYQIPALAKTGIVLVVSPLIVLALKKKGIDAEYSAAGQPQKVKLKIDEELKSEKPSLRLLYATPELVTSKPFISKLKKLLPKEMLTLIAIDEAHCISTWGKEFR
;
A
#
# COMPACT_ATOMS: atom_id res chain seq x y z
N MET A 1 -16.00 -3.40 11.58
CA MET A 1 -15.39 -2.49 12.59
C MET A 1 -15.63 -1.04 12.19
N PRO A 2 -16.12 -0.18 13.09
CA PRO A 2 -16.31 1.26 12.82
C PRO A 2 -14.97 1.96 12.52
N THR A 3 -15.01 3.07 11.77
CA THR A 3 -13.88 3.97 11.54
C THR A 3 -13.30 4.43 12.89
N GLY A 4 -11.97 4.31 13.07
CA GLY A 4 -11.30 4.59 14.35
C GLY A 4 -11.17 3.41 15.32
N GLY A 5 -11.87 2.29 15.10
CA GLY A 5 -11.81 1.09 15.96
C GLY A 5 -10.55 0.21 15.81
N GLY A 6 -9.45 0.76 15.28
CA GLY A 6 -8.18 0.04 15.17
C GLY A 6 -8.00 -0.87 13.95
N LYS A 7 -8.88 -0.85 12.93
CA LYS A 7 -8.73 -1.66 11.69
C LYS A 7 -7.34 -1.58 11.07
N SER A 8 -6.75 -0.39 11.08
CA SER A 8 -5.43 -0.17 10.47
C SER A 8 -4.30 -0.89 11.19
N ILE A 9 -4.47 -1.23 12.47
CA ILE A 9 -3.46 -1.95 13.25
C ILE A 9 -3.24 -3.36 12.70
N CYS A 10 -4.29 -3.97 12.13
CA CYS A 10 -4.27 -5.33 11.64
C CYS A 10 -3.32 -5.53 10.46
N TYR A 11 -3.06 -4.49 9.66
CA TYR A 11 -2.06 -4.51 8.58
C TYR A 11 -0.77 -3.75 8.93
N GLN A 12 -0.81 -2.84 9.90
CA GLN A 12 0.39 -2.14 10.36
C GLN A 12 1.32 -3.02 11.20
N ILE A 13 0.79 -3.87 12.09
CA ILE A 13 1.61 -4.79 12.89
C ILE A 13 2.40 -5.77 11.99
N PRO A 14 1.77 -6.46 11.01
CA PRO A 14 2.51 -7.31 10.07
C PRO A 14 3.64 -6.58 9.34
N ALA A 15 3.43 -5.32 8.96
CA ALA A 15 4.45 -4.51 8.29
C ALA A 15 5.68 -4.22 9.16
N LEU A 16 5.52 -4.18 10.48
CA LEU A 16 6.64 -4.01 11.41
C LEU A 16 7.27 -5.36 11.79
N ALA A 17 6.45 -6.40 11.90
CA ALA A 17 6.89 -7.72 12.37
C ALA A 17 7.65 -8.57 11.34
N LYS A 18 7.38 -8.39 10.03
CA LYS A 18 7.99 -9.22 8.97
C LYS A 18 8.82 -8.40 8.00
N THR A 19 9.92 -8.96 7.51
CA THR A 19 10.73 -8.30 6.47
C THR A 19 9.99 -8.26 5.14
N GLY A 20 9.87 -7.07 4.57
CA GLY A 20 9.22 -6.83 3.28
C GLY A 20 8.17 -5.74 3.35
N ILE A 21 7.45 -5.57 2.25
CA ILE A 21 6.48 -4.52 2.01
C ILE A 21 5.07 -5.08 2.19
N VAL A 22 4.23 -4.35 2.92
CA VAL A 22 2.79 -4.55 2.97
C VAL A 22 2.14 -3.55 2.02
N LEU A 23 1.39 -4.04 1.04
CA LEU A 23 0.60 -3.22 0.13
C LEU A 23 -0.80 -3.00 0.72
N VAL A 24 -1.21 -1.75 0.85
CA VAL A 24 -2.56 -1.39 1.29
C VAL A 24 -3.27 -0.68 0.14
N VAL A 25 -4.34 -1.27 -0.38
CA VAL A 25 -5.20 -0.64 -1.38
C VAL A 25 -6.28 0.14 -0.64
N SER A 26 -6.30 1.46 -0.78
CA SER A 26 -7.26 2.32 -0.09
C SER A 26 -7.67 3.51 -0.97
N PRO A 27 -8.95 3.92 -0.96
CA PRO A 27 -9.39 5.12 -1.66
C PRO A 27 -8.96 6.43 -0.97
N LEU A 28 -8.42 6.37 0.25
CA LEU A 28 -8.07 7.55 1.06
C LEU A 28 -6.55 7.69 1.29
N ILE A 29 -6.08 8.94 1.28
CA ILE A 29 -4.67 9.29 1.53
C ILE A 29 -4.38 9.22 3.03
N VAL A 30 -3.47 8.33 3.46
CA VAL A 30 -3.07 8.24 4.87
C VAL A 30 -1.80 9.06 5.13
N LEU A 31 -1.96 10.37 5.34
CA LEU A 31 -0.86 11.27 5.75
C LEU A 31 -0.31 10.99 7.17
N ALA A 32 -1.00 10.16 7.96
CA ALA A 32 -0.76 10.07 9.41
C ALA A 32 0.40 9.15 9.84
N LEU A 33 0.91 8.27 8.97
CA LEU A 33 1.80 7.18 9.42
C LEU A 33 3.28 7.55 9.49
N LYS A 34 3.75 8.48 8.65
CA LYS A 34 5.15 8.98 8.72
C LYS A 34 5.46 9.61 10.08
N LYS A 35 4.47 10.22 10.73
CA LYS A 35 4.61 10.84 12.07
C LYS A 35 4.90 9.83 13.18
N LYS A 36 4.69 8.52 12.95
CA LYS A 36 4.91 7.45 13.93
C LYS A 36 6.23 6.69 13.70
N GLY A 37 7.12 7.21 12.85
CA GLY A 37 8.43 6.59 12.58
C GLY A 37 8.35 5.31 11.75
N ILE A 38 7.23 5.09 11.04
CA ILE A 38 7.08 3.94 10.13
C ILE A 38 7.41 4.40 8.72
N ASP A 39 8.31 3.67 8.05
CA ASP A 39 8.66 3.89 6.64
C ASP A 39 7.48 3.46 5.75
N ALA A 40 6.59 4.43 5.55
CA ALA A 40 5.39 4.30 4.76
C ALA A 40 5.37 5.33 3.64
N GLU A 41 5.03 4.92 2.43
CA GLU A 41 4.82 5.79 1.28
C GLU A 41 3.41 5.59 0.72
N TYR A 42 2.90 6.64 0.07
CA TYR A 42 1.62 6.61 -0.63
C TYR A 42 1.90 6.74 -2.12
N SER A 43 1.22 5.97 -2.96
CA SER A 43 1.35 5.97 -4.41
C SER A 43 -0.02 6.20 -5.05
N ALA A 44 -0.12 7.24 -5.87
CA ALA A 44 -1.35 7.59 -6.56
C ALA A 44 -1.08 8.16 -7.95
N ALA A 45 -2.12 8.16 -8.79
CA ALA A 45 -2.12 8.93 -10.02
C ALA A 45 -1.85 10.41 -9.72
N GLY A 46 -1.10 11.08 -10.60
CA GLY A 46 -0.78 12.51 -10.43
C GLY A 46 0.27 12.88 -9.39
N GLN A 47 0.87 11.92 -8.66
CA GLN A 47 1.94 12.25 -7.71
C GLN A 47 3.21 12.83 -8.36
N PRO A 48 3.96 13.68 -7.61
CA PRO A 48 5.24 14.21 -8.07
C PRO A 48 6.19 13.11 -8.52
N GLN A 49 6.88 13.33 -9.64
CA GLN A 49 7.79 12.35 -10.24
C GLN A 49 8.88 11.89 -9.26
N LYS A 50 9.37 12.80 -8.40
CA LYS A 50 10.36 12.47 -7.36
C LYS A 50 9.88 11.37 -6.40
N VAL A 51 8.60 11.40 -6.01
CA VAL A 51 8.02 10.39 -5.10
C VAL A 51 7.87 9.05 -5.83
N LYS A 52 7.42 9.08 -7.09
CA LYS A 52 7.30 7.87 -7.92
C LYS A 52 8.65 7.18 -8.13
N LEU A 53 9.70 7.96 -8.41
CA LEU A 53 11.06 7.42 -8.59
C LEU A 53 11.57 6.77 -7.29
N LYS A 54 11.40 7.45 -6.15
CA LYS A 54 11.78 6.89 -4.84
C LYS A 54 11.08 5.55 -4.54
N ILE A 55 9.77 5.47 -4.79
CA ILE A 55 9.01 4.22 -4.61
C ILE A 55 9.51 3.14 -5.59
N ASP A 56 9.78 3.50 -6.84
CA ASP A 56 10.30 2.57 -7.84
C ASP A 56 11.68 2.03 -7.50
N GLU A 57 12.53 2.82 -6.86
CA GLU A 57 13.83 2.40 -6.35
C GLU A 57 13.67 1.41 -5.19
N GLU A 58 12.81 1.71 -4.22
CA GLU A 58 12.50 0.79 -3.11
C GLU A 58 11.93 -0.55 -3.61
N LEU A 59 11.01 -0.51 -4.58
CA LEU A 59 10.42 -1.72 -5.17
C LEU A 59 11.43 -2.57 -5.97
N LYS A 60 12.56 -2.00 -6.40
CA LYS A 60 13.63 -2.72 -7.11
C LYS A 60 14.73 -3.21 -6.16
N SER A 61 14.90 -2.54 -5.02
CA SER A 61 15.90 -2.87 -4.01
C SER A 61 15.83 -4.34 -3.59
N GLU A 62 16.98 -4.92 -3.25
CA GLU A 62 17.03 -6.25 -2.65
C GLU A 62 16.61 -6.24 -1.18
N LYS A 63 16.83 -5.12 -0.50
CA LYS A 63 16.48 -4.90 0.90
C LYS A 63 15.72 -3.58 0.98
N PRO A 64 14.43 -3.55 0.61
CA PRO A 64 13.62 -2.35 0.75
C PRO A 64 13.56 -1.93 2.23
N SER A 65 13.77 -0.64 2.47
CA SER A 65 13.51 -0.01 3.77
C SER A 65 12.01 0.24 3.97
N LEU A 66 11.30 0.42 2.86
CA LEU A 66 9.85 0.60 2.82
C LEU A 66 9.12 -0.59 3.46
N ARG A 67 8.24 -0.31 4.42
CA ARG A 67 7.44 -1.31 5.15
C ARG A 67 5.98 -1.29 4.72
N LEU A 68 5.45 -0.10 4.43
CA LEU A 68 4.07 0.09 4.02
C LEU A 68 3.99 0.90 2.73
N LEU A 69 3.30 0.34 1.74
CA LEU A 69 2.97 1.06 0.52
C LEU A 69 1.45 1.17 0.42
N TYR A 70 0.93 2.38 0.50
CA TYR A 70 -0.47 2.66 0.20
C TYR A 70 -0.62 2.94 -1.29
N ALA A 71 -1.64 2.39 -1.93
CA ALA A 71 -1.93 2.66 -3.33
C ALA A 71 -3.43 2.81 -3.57
N THR A 72 -3.80 3.65 -4.55
CA THR A 72 -5.20 3.77 -4.94
C THR A 72 -5.64 2.58 -5.80
N PRO A 73 -6.95 2.20 -5.78
CA PRO A 73 -7.48 1.14 -6.62
C PRO A 73 -7.14 1.30 -8.10
N GLU A 74 -7.21 2.52 -8.63
CA GLU A 74 -6.95 2.82 -10.04
C GLU A 74 -5.48 2.63 -10.42
N LEU A 75 -4.56 2.83 -9.47
CA LEU A 75 -3.14 2.61 -9.72
C LEU A 75 -2.80 1.12 -9.70
N VAL A 76 -3.36 0.36 -8.76
CA VAL A 76 -3.02 -1.06 -8.59
C VAL A 76 -3.54 -1.93 -9.73
N THR A 77 -4.55 -1.48 -10.47
CA THR A 77 -5.03 -2.14 -11.69
C THR A 77 -4.15 -1.88 -12.91
N SER A 78 -3.24 -0.90 -12.84
CA SER A 78 -2.39 -0.55 -13.99
C SER A 78 -1.30 -1.61 -14.25
N LYS A 79 -1.14 -2.01 -15.52
CA LYS A 79 -0.11 -2.97 -15.95
C LYS A 79 1.31 -2.60 -15.47
N PRO A 80 1.76 -1.32 -15.55
CA PRO A 80 3.10 -0.96 -15.09
C PRO A 80 3.29 -1.18 -13.59
N PHE A 81 2.28 -0.90 -12.77
CA PHE A 81 2.36 -1.10 -11.33
C PHE A 81 2.38 -2.58 -10.96
N ILE A 82 1.50 -3.39 -11.58
CA ILE A 82 1.48 -4.84 -11.40
C ILE A 82 2.84 -5.46 -11.76
N SER A 83 3.45 -5.03 -12.86
CA SER A 83 4.78 -5.50 -13.27
C SER A 83 5.87 -5.16 -12.26
N LYS A 84 5.77 -4.05 -11.53
CA LYS A 84 6.70 -3.70 -10.44
C LYS A 84 6.48 -4.61 -9.23
N LEU A 85 5.24 -4.79 -8.80
CA LEU A 85 4.90 -5.69 -7.69
C LEU A 85 5.36 -7.13 -7.95
N LYS A 86 5.20 -7.62 -9.18
CA LYS A 86 5.66 -8.96 -9.57
C LYS A 86 7.16 -9.18 -9.38
N LYS A 87 7.98 -8.12 -9.39
CA LYS A 87 9.44 -8.23 -9.11
C LYS A 87 9.75 -8.50 -7.65
N LEU A 88 8.82 -8.20 -6.74
CA LEU A 88 8.96 -8.49 -5.31
C LEU A 88 8.61 -9.94 -4.96
N LEU A 89 7.79 -10.61 -5.78
CA LEU A 89 7.31 -11.97 -5.50
C LEU A 89 8.46 -13.00 -5.42
N PRO A 90 9.42 -13.07 -6.37
CA PRO A 90 10.52 -14.03 -6.28
C PRO A 90 11.44 -13.82 -5.08
N LYS A 91 11.44 -12.60 -4.52
CA LYS A 91 12.24 -12.22 -3.35
C LYS A 91 11.48 -12.38 -2.03
N GLU A 92 10.22 -12.82 -2.08
CA GLU A 92 9.30 -12.87 -0.93
C GLU A 92 9.14 -11.50 -0.21
N MET A 93 9.36 -10.40 -0.93
CA MET A 93 9.36 -9.05 -0.37
C MET A 93 7.99 -8.39 -0.38
N LEU A 94 6.96 -9.02 -0.97
CA LEU A 94 5.57 -8.59 -0.82
C LEU A 94 4.89 -9.53 0.17
N THR A 95 4.70 -9.07 1.40
CA THR A 95 4.34 -9.94 2.54
C THR A 95 2.85 -10.02 2.80
N LEU A 96 2.12 -8.95 2.50
CA LEU A 96 0.68 -8.86 2.72
C LEU A 96 0.07 -7.86 1.74
N ILE A 97 -1.15 -8.16 1.29
CA ILE A 97 -2.01 -7.22 0.59
C ILE A 97 -3.26 -7.01 1.45
N ALA A 98 -3.50 -5.77 1.85
CA ALA A 98 -4.70 -5.37 2.56
C ALA A 98 -5.58 -4.52 1.63
N ILE A 99 -6.89 -4.78 1.64
CA ILE A 99 -7.89 -3.97 0.95
C ILE A 99 -8.67 -3.22 2.02
N ASP A 100 -8.48 -1.90 2.05
CA ASP A 100 -9.20 -1.00 2.94
C ASP A 100 -10.53 -0.59 2.32
N GLU A 101 -11.54 -0.32 3.14
CA GLU A 101 -12.90 0.02 2.68
C GLU A 101 -13.46 -1.00 1.65
N ALA A 102 -13.24 -2.30 1.89
CA ALA A 102 -13.65 -3.38 0.98
C ALA A 102 -15.16 -3.39 0.67
N HIS A 103 -15.98 -2.72 1.47
CA HIS A 103 -17.41 -2.53 1.17
C HIS A 103 -17.66 -1.74 -0.12
N CYS A 104 -16.68 -0.95 -0.59
CA CYS A 104 -16.75 -0.25 -1.87
C CYS A 104 -16.81 -1.21 -3.08
N ILE A 105 -16.49 -2.49 -2.92
CA ILE A 105 -16.56 -3.49 -3.99
C ILE A 105 -18.00 -4.00 -4.19
N SER A 106 -18.91 -3.76 -3.23
CA SER A 106 -20.29 -4.23 -3.31
C SER A 106 -21.15 -3.27 -4.11
N THR A 107 -21.77 -3.76 -5.19
CA THR A 107 -22.76 -3.01 -6.00
C THR A 107 -24.00 -2.60 -5.21
N TRP A 108 -24.21 -3.20 -4.04
CA TRP A 108 -25.29 -2.89 -3.10
C TRP A 108 -24.91 -1.81 -2.08
N GLY A 109 -23.61 -1.45 -2.02
CA GLY A 109 -23.08 -0.41 -1.16
C GLY A 109 -23.29 0.97 -1.76
N LYS A 110 -23.62 1.97 -0.93
CA LYS A 110 -23.79 3.36 -1.36
C LYS A 110 -22.51 3.99 -1.93
N GLU A 111 -21.35 3.37 -1.71
CA GLU A 111 -20.02 3.86 -2.09
C GLU A 111 -19.33 2.95 -3.13
N PHE A 112 -20.11 2.23 -3.95
CA PHE A 112 -19.57 1.30 -4.95
C PHE A 112 -18.54 1.95 -5.89
N ARG A 113 -17.38 1.29 -6.07
CA ARG A 113 -16.27 1.69 -6.96
C ARG A 113 -15.56 0.49 -7.57
#